data_AF-A0A527TW28-F1
#
_entry.id   AF-A0A527TW28-F1
#
_cell.length_a   1.000
_cell.length_b   1.000
_cell.length_c   1.000
_cell.angle_alpha   90.00
_cell.angle_beta   90.00
_cell.angle_gamma   90.00
#
_symmetry.space_group_name_H-M   'P 1'
#
loop_
_entity.id
_entity.type
_entity.pdbx_description
1 polymer ?
#
loop_
_entity_poly.entity_id
_entity_poly.type
_entity_poly.pdbx_seq_one_letter_code
_entity_poly.pdbx_strand_id
1 'polypeptide(L)'
;MSKYREVLAASLLGLLASAGNASPQDTAAGEKVFAKCKACHAVGGDAKHRVGPHLNGLIGRTAGTAEGFKYSPAMMKAGEEGLVWSEETLKPYLADPKKLVKGTKMAFAGLKQDADVANVIAYLASFSEGGAEKKAEADPAIAHPPSPQKQEVATKSMEPAPAEQPIADKPAAQPDEQVSSTSAEQPDVAAADSDGPQASQVVGDGVVLKLGRTATEDEIAAWDIDVRPDGVGLPIGHGTVSQGEQIFDEKCASCHGDFGEAVGRWPVLAGGQGTLKNDRPEKTIGSYWPYLSTVYDYVRRAMPFTNPRSLSSDEVYALTAYVLYLNDVVQDDAFELSNENFTSVHLPNEVNFTEDDRLSEPHYANRREPCMSSCVPGKAQITMHAAVLDVTPEDAGAEDDEAPAAGIE
;
A
#
# COMPACT_ATOMS: atom_id res chain seq x y z
N MET A 1 -11.91 67.03 38.37
CA MET A 1 -10.80 67.40 39.27
C MET A 1 -10.59 66.21 40.21
N SER A 2 -9.89 65.16 39.79
CA SER A 2 -8.45 64.92 39.98
C SER A 2 -7.91 65.29 41.38
N LYS A 3 -7.44 64.25 42.07
CA LYS A 3 -6.36 64.16 43.07
C LYS A 3 -6.75 63.91 44.54
N TYR A 4 -5.87 63.12 45.15
CA TYR A 4 -5.73 62.68 46.56
C TYR A 4 -6.52 61.41 46.89
N ARG A 5 -5.94 60.33 47.44
CA ARG A 5 -4.73 60.22 48.27
C ARG A 5 -4.30 58.75 48.40
N GLU A 6 -3.00 58.56 48.54
CA GLU A 6 -2.25 57.31 48.76
C GLU A 6 -2.58 56.65 50.11
N VAL A 7 -2.53 55.30 50.16
CA VAL A 7 -2.16 54.53 51.36
C VAL A 7 -1.22 53.40 50.93
N LEU A 8 0.01 53.45 51.45
CA LEU A 8 1.03 52.40 51.43
C LEU A 8 0.65 51.28 52.42
N ALA A 9 0.81 50.02 52.00
CA ALA A 9 1.14 48.91 52.89
C ALA A 9 1.98 47.88 52.13
N ALA A 10 3.16 47.59 52.68
CA ALA A 10 4.19 46.73 52.13
C ALA A 10 4.00 45.26 52.53
N SER A 11 4.67 44.38 51.76
CA SER A 11 5.15 43.03 52.12
C SER A 11 4.17 41.86 51.92
N LEU A 12 4.46 40.96 50.98
CA LEU A 12 5.26 39.76 51.25
C LEU A 12 5.56 38.96 49.97
N LEU A 13 6.75 38.36 49.97
CA LEU A 13 7.33 37.43 49.01
C LEU A 13 6.40 36.22 48.76
N GLY A 14 6.17 35.91 47.49
CA GLY A 14 5.43 34.71 47.07
C GLY A 14 5.74 34.39 45.62
N LEU A 15 6.96 33.95 45.35
CA LEU A 15 7.31 33.27 44.09
C LEU A 15 6.57 31.91 44.11
N LEU A 16 5.30 31.91 43.72
CA LEU A 16 4.57 30.69 43.42
C LEU A 16 5.13 30.14 42.11
N ALA A 17 5.86 29.04 42.25
CA ALA A 17 6.28 28.19 41.16
C ALA A 17 5.10 27.92 40.23
N SER A 18 5.27 28.23 38.94
CA SER A 18 4.45 27.64 37.89
C SER A 18 4.67 26.14 37.92
N ALA A 19 3.81 25.42 38.65
CA ALA A 19 3.64 24.00 38.44
C ALA A 19 3.14 23.85 37.00
N GLY A 20 4.00 23.34 36.12
CA GLY A 20 3.59 22.90 34.81
C GLY A 20 2.43 21.92 34.95
N ASN A 21 1.38 22.09 34.16
CA ASN A 21 0.34 21.10 33.99
C ASN A 21 0.97 19.84 33.37
N ALA A 22 1.53 18.97 34.20
CA ALA A 22 1.76 17.58 33.85
C ALA A 22 0.39 16.89 33.93
N SER A 23 -0.29 16.76 32.77
CA SER A 23 -1.41 15.84 32.66
C SER A 23 -0.92 14.45 33.10
N PRO A 24 -1.65 13.74 33.98
CA PRO A 24 -1.24 12.40 34.39
C PRO A 24 -1.14 11.52 33.14
N GLN A 25 0.07 11.04 32.86
CA GLN A 25 0.32 10.12 31.77
C GLN A 25 -0.41 8.80 32.07
N ASP A 26 -1.33 8.41 31.21
CA ASP A 26 -2.19 7.24 31.38
C ASP A 26 -1.67 6.10 30.49
N THR A 27 -1.11 5.05 31.12
CA THR A 27 -0.57 3.88 30.41
C THR A 27 -1.65 3.08 29.70
N ALA A 28 -2.89 3.06 30.19
CA ALA A 28 -4.02 2.38 29.54
C ALA A 28 -4.50 3.17 28.32
N ALA A 29 -4.51 4.51 28.38
CA ALA A 29 -4.70 5.34 27.20
C ALA A 29 -3.53 5.18 26.21
N GLY A 30 -2.31 5.06 26.72
CA GLY A 30 -1.10 4.82 25.95
C GLY A 30 -1.15 3.51 25.17
N GLU A 31 -1.69 2.45 25.75
CA GLU A 31 -1.91 1.18 25.05
C GLU A 31 -2.86 1.34 23.84
N LYS A 32 -3.90 2.16 23.98
CA LYS A 32 -4.83 2.46 22.88
C LYS A 32 -4.12 3.25 21.77
N VAL A 33 -3.31 4.24 22.12
CA VAL A 33 -2.49 4.98 21.15
C VAL A 33 -1.49 4.04 20.47
N PHE A 34 -0.91 3.10 21.22
CA PHE A 34 0.03 2.11 20.71
C PHE A 34 -0.58 1.21 19.64
N ALA A 35 -1.92 1.11 19.52
CA ALA A 35 -2.57 0.43 18.39
C ALA A 35 -2.11 0.98 17.02
N LYS A 36 -1.80 2.28 16.93
CA LYS A 36 -1.22 2.93 15.74
C LYS A 36 0.21 2.45 15.44
N CYS A 37 0.89 1.86 16.42
CA CYS A 37 2.27 1.37 16.33
C CYS A 37 2.34 -0.15 16.13
N LYS A 38 1.30 -0.90 16.53
CA LYS A 38 1.26 -2.38 16.53
C LYS A 38 1.45 -3.02 15.15
N ALA A 39 1.14 -2.31 14.06
CA ALA A 39 1.38 -2.79 12.71
C ALA A 39 2.89 -3.00 12.43
N CYS A 40 3.73 -2.10 12.95
CA CYS A 40 5.16 -2.07 12.66
C CYS A 40 6.03 -2.51 13.84
N HIS A 41 5.52 -2.43 15.08
CA HIS A 41 6.30 -2.67 16.29
C HIS A 41 5.61 -3.68 17.21
N ALA A 42 6.41 -4.32 18.05
CA ALA A 42 5.96 -5.21 19.11
C ALA A 42 6.59 -4.83 20.46
N VAL A 43 5.87 -5.10 21.54
CA VAL A 43 6.30 -4.99 22.94
C VAL A 43 5.81 -6.21 23.73
N GLY A 44 6.44 -6.50 24.87
CA GLY A 44 6.12 -7.66 25.74
C GLY A 44 7.05 -8.86 25.55
N GLY A 45 6.77 -9.97 26.26
CA GLY A 45 7.68 -11.12 26.38
C GLY A 45 8.09 -11.77 25.05
N ASP A 46 7.18 -11.84 24.08
CA ASP A 46 7.41 -12.47 22.77
C ASP A 46 7.67 -11.45 21.64
N ALA A 47 8.10 -10.24 21.99
CA ALA A 47 8.26 -9.16 21.02
C ALA A 47 9.40 -9.47 20.01
N LYS A 48 9.03 -9.65 18.75
CA LYS A 48 9.96 -9.80 17.61
C LYS A 48 10.00 -8.53 16.78
N HIS A 49 11.10 -8.32 16.06
CA HIS A 49 11.18 -7.30 15.02
C HIS A 49 10.12 -7.57 13.92
N ARG A 50 9.57 -6.50 13.36
CA ARG A 50 8.64 -6.54 12.22
C ARG A 50 9.13 -5.54 11.17
N VAL A 51 8.24 -4.73 10.62
CA VAL A 51 8.60 -3.57 9.78
C VAL A 51 9.53 -2.61 10.54
N GLY A 52 9.30 -2.42 11.85
CA GLY A 52 10.17 -1.71 12.78
C GLY A 52 10.76 -2.62 13.86
N PRO A 53 11.75 -2.14 14.63
CA PRO A 53 12.34 -2.90 15.73
C PRO A 53 11.34 -3.14 16.86
N HIS A 54 11.52 -4.18 17.67
CA HIS A 54 10.78 -4.27 18.92
C HIS A 54 11.13 -3.09 19.85
N LEU A 55 10.19 -2.70 20.70
CA LEU A 55 10.30 -1.50 21.54
C LEU A 55 10.48 -1.80 23.04
N ASN A 56 10.72 -3.05 23.41
CA ASN A 56 11.21 -3.38 24.76
C ASN A 56 12.59 -2.73 24.99
N GLY A 57 12.81 -2.19 26.20
CA GLY A 57 14.06 -1.53 26.55
C GLY A 57 14.32 -0.27 25.73
N LEU A 58 13.28 0.44 25.27
CA LEU A 58 13.46 1.60 24.40
C LEU A 58 14.01 2.81 25.15
N ILE A 59 13.45 3.11 26.34
CA ILE A 59 13.87 4.28 27.11
C ILE A 59 15.32 4.08 27.60
N GLY A 60 16.19 5.05 27.29
CA GLY A 60 17.62 5.02 27.56
C GLY A 60 18.47 4.35 26.46
N ARG A 61 17.86 3.71 25.45
CA ARG A 61 18.59 3.03 24.38
C ARG A 61 19.08 4.02 23.31
N THR A 62 20.32 3.86 22.86
CA THR A 62 20.85 4.61 21.71
C THR A 62 20.03 4.30 20.45
N ALA A 63 19.68 5.33 19.68
CA ALA A 63 18.93 5.16 18.45
C ALA A 63 19.68 4.26 17.45
N GLY A 64 18.95 3.42 16.72
CA GLY A 64 19.56 2.55 15.70
C GLY A 64 20.34 1.34 16.22
N THR A 65 20.19 0.94 17.50
CA THR A 65 21.02 -0.11 18.12
C THR A 65 20.27 -1.36 18.61
N ALA A 66 18.97 -1.52 18.32
CA ALA A 66 18.31 -2.79 18.66
C ALA A 66 18.97 -3.94 17.89
N GLU A 67 19.46 -4.93 18.64
CA GLU A 67 20.16 -6.09 18.11
C GLU A 67 19.31 -6.83 17.07
N GLY A 68 19.91 -7.33 15.99
CA GLY A 68 19.20 -8.10 14.96
C GLY A 68 18.29 -7.29 14.01
N PHE A 69 18.11 -5.98 14.21
CA PHE A 69 17.32 -5.14 13.31
C PHE A 69 18.16 -4.36 12.30
N LYS A 70 17.73 -4.32 11.03
CA LYS A 70 18.40 -3.56 9.97
C LYS A 70 17.84 -2.13 9.86
N TYR A 71 18.53 -1.18 10.48
CA TYR A 71 18.16 0.24 10.47
C TYR A 71 18.41 0.94 9.12
N SER A 72 17.94 2.19 9.00
CA SER A 72 18.37 3.07 7.91
C SER A 72 19.75 3.67 8.23
N PRO A 73 20.56 4.02 7.21
CA PRO A 73 21.84 4.70 7.43
C PRO A 73 21.68 5.98 8.27
N ALA A 74 20.60 6.73 8.04
CA ALA A 74 20.30 7.95 8.80
C ALA A 74 20.03 7.68 10.28
N MET A 75 19.28 6.62 10.61
CA MET A 75 18.97 6.29 12.00
C MET A 75 20.19 5.77 12.77
N MET A 76 21.05 4.97 12.12
CA MET A 76 22.32 4.54 12.72
C MET A 76 23.23 5.74 12.98
N LYS A 77 23.38 6.62 11.98
CA LYS A 77 24.16 7.85 12.11
C LYS A 77 23.64 8.76 13.23
N ALA A 78 22.32 8.94 13.37
CA ALA A 78 21.74 9.72 14.45
C ALA A 78 22.11 9.15 15.84
N GLY A 79 22.12 7.81 15.97
CA GLY A 79 22.60 7.14 17.18
C GLY A 79 24.09 7.38 17.46
N GLU A 80 24.93 7.29 16.44
CA GLU A 80 26.38 7.58 16.52
C GLU A 80 26.66 9.04 16.91
N GLU A 81 25.82 9.98 16.44
CA GLU A 81 25.86 11.39 16.80
C GLU A 81 25.27 11.69 18.19
N GLY A 82 24.83 10.67 18.92
CA GLY A 82 24.43 10.75 20.33
C GLY A 82 22.92 10.77 20.60
N LEU A 83 22.08 10.46 19.61
CA LEU A 83 20.64 10.36 19.82
C LEU A 83 20.32 9.15 20.73
N VAL A 84 19.87 9.44 21.95
CA VAL A 84 19.37 8.45 22.92
C VAL A 84 17.88 8.65 23.10
N TRP A 85 17.12 7.56 23.14
CA TRP A 85 15.67 7.61 23.35
C TRP A 85 15.34 7.95 24.80
N SER A 86 14.88 9.18 25.03
CA SER A 86 14.30 9.67 26.27
C SER A 86 12.92 10.22 25.98
N GLU A 87 12.15 10.59 27.00
CA GLU A 87 10.89 11.30 26.80
C GLU A 87 11.08 12.57 25.96
N GLU A 88 12.18 13.30 26.20
CA GLU A 88 12.51 14.55 25.50
C GLU A 88 12.83 14.35 24.02
N THR A 89 13.46 13.23 23.64
CA THR A 89 13.80 12.94 22.25
C THR A 89 12.69 12.17 21.53
N LEU A 90 11.91 11.36 22.25
CA LEU A 90 10.76 10.64 21.70
C LEU A 90 9.62 11.59 21.36
N LYS A 91 9.37 12.64 22.16
CA LYS A 91 8.29 13.59 21.87
C LYS A 91 8.38 14.21 20.47
N PRO A 92 9.50 14.87 20.07
CA PRO A 92 9.63 15.41 18.72
C PRO A 92 9.72 14.31 17.64
N TYR A 93 10.29 13.15 17.97
CA TYR A 93 10.36 12.03 17.02
C TYR A 93 8.97 11.45 16.71
N LEU A 94 8.13 11.26 17.71
CA LEU A 94 6.76 10.75 17.54
C LEU A 94 5.80 11.78 16.93
N ALA A 95 6.14 13.06 17.01
CA ALA A 95 5.41 14.13 16.33
C ALA A 95 5.75 14.20 14.83
N ASP A 96 7.01 13.97 14.45
CA ASP A 96 7.46 13.94 13.06
C ASP A 96 8.84 13.23 12.91
N PRO A 97 8.85 11.91 12.64
CA PRO A 97 10.09 11.13 12.56
C PRO A 97 11.01 11.58 11.43
N LYS A 98 10.44 11.89 10.25
CA LYS A 98 11.20 12.29 9.05
C LYS A 98 11.86 13.66 9.24
N LYS A 99 11.25 14.54 10.04
CA LYS A 99 11.83 15.84 10.40
C LYS A 99 12.97 15.73 11.41
N LEU A 100 12.85 14.88 12.43
CA LEU A 100 13.93 14.72 13.41
C LEU A 100 15.12 13.94 12.83
N VAL A 101 14.85 12.84 12.11
CA VAL A 101 15.88 11.99 11.49
C VAL A 101 15.59 11.88 9.99
N LYS A 102 16.15 12.82 9.22
CA LYS A 102 15.98 12.86 7.77
C LYS A 102 16.56 11.60 7.11
N GLY A 103 15.70 10.82 6.45
CA GLY A 103 16.06 9.50 5.89
C GLY A 103 15.82 8.32 6.84
N THR A 104 15.08 8.52 7.94
CA THR A 104 14.54 7.39 8.72
C THR A 104 13.56 6.58 7.86
N LYS A 105 13.60 5.25 8.00
CA LYS A 105 12.64 4.32 7.37
C LYS A 105 11.26 4.34 8.03
N MET A 106 11.12 4.98 9.19
CA MET A 106 9.84 5.09 9.88
C MET A 106 8.95 6.15 9.20
N ALA A 107 8.16 5.71 8.22
CA ALA A 107 7.16 6.53 7.54
C ALA A 107 5.87 6.64 8.38
N PHE A 108 5.90 7.47 9.42
CA PHE A 108 4.75 7.72 10.30
C PHE A 108 4.42 9.21 10.31
N ALA A 109 3.15 9.56 10.05
CA ALA A 109 2.66 10.95 9.94
C ALA A 109 2.72 11.75 11.26
N GLY A 110 3.01 11.07 12.36
CA GLY A 110 3.17 11.64 13.68
C GLY A 110 1.88 11.71 14.49
N LEU A 111 2.01 11.71 15.80
CA LEU A 111 0.91 11.95 16.74
C LEU A 111 0.70 13.45 16.88
N LYS A 112 -0.48 13.93 16.46
CA LYS A 112 -0.82 15.37 16.48
C LYS A 112 -1.18 15.88 17.88
N GLN A 113 -1.62 15.00 18.77
CA GLN A 113 -2.05 15.37 20.12
C GLN A 113 -0.93 15.13 21.13
N ASP A 114 -0.53 16.18 21.85
CA ASP A 114 0.50 16.08 22.89
C ASP A 114 0.16 15.06 23.98
N ALA A 115 -1.13 14.91 24.31
CA ALA A 115 -1.61 13.91 25.25
C ALA A 115 -1.40 12.47 24.73
N ASP A 116 -1.60 12.22 23.42
CA ASP A 116 -1.35 10.91 22.83
C ASP A 116 0.15 10.56 22.90
N VAL A 117 1.02 11.54 22.63
CA VAL A 117 2.48 11.38 22.71
C VAL A 117 2.90 11.04 24.14
N ALA A 118 2.42 11.80 25.13
CA ALA A 118 2.75 11.57 26.53
C ALA A 118 2.27 10.19 27.00
N ASN A 119 1.04 9.80 26.64
CA ASN A 119 0.46 8.52 27.02
C ASN A 119 1.20 7.33 26.39
N VAL A 120 1.55 7.39 25.10
CA VAL A 120 2.28 6.28 24.45
C VAL A 120 3.71 6.16 24.98
N ILE A 121 4.38 7.28 25.31
CA ILE A 121 5.71 7.24 25.94
C ILE A 121 5.63 6.55 27.31
N ALA A 122 4.64 6.88 28.13
CA ALA A 122 4.44 6.22 29.43
C ALA A 122 4.12 4.72 29.28
N TYR A 123 3.33 4.34 28.28
CA TYR A 123 3.12 2.93 27.96
C TYR A 123 4.42 2.22 27.56
N LEU A 124 5.24 2.81 26.68
CA LEU A 124 6.54 2.24 26.29
C LEU A 124 7.56 2.18 27.43
N ALA A 125 7.50 3.14 28.36
CA ALA A 125 8.33 3.13 29.56
C ALA A 125 8.08 1.88 30.42
N SER A 126 6.83 1.40 30.49
CA SER A 126 6.50 0.16 31.23
C SER A 126 7.19 -1.11 30.70
N PHE A 127 7.73 -1.07 29.47
CA PHE A 127 8.51 -2.15 28.87
C PHE A 127 10.02 -1.88 28.85
N SER A 128 10.47 -0.81 29.51
CA SER A 128 11.87 -0.37 29.51
C SER A 128 12.60 -0.64 30.84
N GLU A 129 11.87 -0.98 31.90
CA GLU A 129 12.46 -1.38 33.19
C GLU A 129 12.96 -2.83 33.13
N GLY A 130 14.22 -2.98 32.70
CA GLY A 130 14.92 -4.27 32.63
C GLY A 130 16.13 -4.32 31.68
N GLY A 131 16.40 -3.26 30.91
CA GLY A 131 17.43 -3.25 29.85
C GLY A 131 18.81 -2.68 30.20
N ALA A 132 19.06 -2.32 31.46
CA ALA A 132 20.35 -1.75 31.88
C ALA A 132 21.37 -2.82 32.29
N GLU A 133 21.63 -3.83 31.46
CA GLU A 133 22.78 -4.73 31.64
C GLU A 133 23.38 -5.18 30.29
N LYS A 134 24.39 -4.45 29.82
CA LYS A 134 25.77 -4.92 29.58
C LYS A 134 26.52 -3.92 28.71
N LYS A 135 27.29 -3.07 29.38
CA LYS A 135 28.36 -2.27 28.79
C LYS A 135 29.57 -3.20 28.59
N ALA A 136 29.95 -3.47 27.35
CA ALA A 136 31.29 -3.95 26.97
C ALA A 136 31.85 -2.88 26.03
N GLU A 137 32.57 -1.90 26.54
CA GLU A 137 34.04 -1.90 26.65
C GLU A 137 34.72 -1.96 25.26
N ALA A 138 35.33 -0.84 24.91
CA ALA A 138 35.99 -0.56 23.65
C ALA A 138 37.35 -1.27 23.55
N ASP A 139 37.71 -1.74 22.34
CA ASP A 139 39.03 -1.51 21.74
C ASP A 139 39.05 -1.93 20.24
N PRO A 140 40.07 -1.62 19.42
CA PRO A 140 39.91 -0.65 18.34
C PRO A 140 40.12 -1.21 16.93
N ALA A 141 39.67 -0.41 15.95
CA ALA A 141 40.17 -0.33 14.58
C ALA A 141 40.39 -1.64 13.78
N ILE A 142 39.44 -1.94 12.88
CA ILE A 142 39.77 -2.62 11.62
C ILE A 142 39.33 -1.71 10.48
N ALA A 143 40.33 -1.05 9.88
CA ALA A 143 40.20 -0.35 8.62
C ALA A 143 39.84 -1.35 7.52
N HIS A 144 38.75 -1.09 6.78
CA HIS A 144 38.51 -1.71 5.48
C HIS A 144 38.71 -0.65 4.38
N PRO A 145 39.32 -1.04 3.25
CA PRO A 145 39.76 -0.16 2.18
C PRO A 145 38.59 0.41 1.36
N PRO A 146 38.79 1.52 0.62
CA PRO A 146 37.72 2.20 -0.10
C PRO A 146 37.23 1.39 -1.31
N SER A 147 35.92 1.42 -1.50
CA SER A 147 35.21 0.92 -2.69
C SER A 147 35.65 1.70 -3.94
N PRO A 148 35.85 1.05 -5.11
CA PRO A 148 36.24 1.73 -6.33
C PRO A 148 35.09 2.52 -6.96
N GLN A 149 35.49 3.63 -7.57
CA GLN A 149 34.65 4.69 -8.14
C GLN A 149 33.90 4.27 -9.40
N LYS A 150 32.81 5.03 -9.64
CA LYS A 150 32.04 5.18 -10.88
C LYS A 150 32.87 5.01 -12.15
N GLN A 151 32.33 4.26 -13.11
CA GLN A 151 32.60 4.51 -14.52
C GLN A 151 31.34 5.05 -15.20
N GLU A 152 31.53 6.23 -15.79
CA GLU A 152 30.68 6.86 -16.76
C GLU A 152 30.49 5.94 -17.98
N VAL A 153 29.26 5.80 -18.46
CA VAL A 153 29.02 5.36 -19.83
C VAL A 153 28.39 6.51 -20.59
N ALA A 154 29.11 6.89 -21.64
CA ALA A 154 28.87 7.99 -22.52
C ALA A 154 27.53 7.88 -23.27
N THR A 155 26.97 9.07 -23.47
CA THR A 155 25.85 9.37 -24.34
C THR A 155 26.13 8.93 -25.78
N LYS A 156 25.13 8.31 -26.41
CA LYS A 156 24.98 8.39 -27.86
C LYS A 156 23.50 8.58 -28.19
N SER A 157 23.21 9.79 -28.65
CA SER A 157 21.93 10.22 -29.22
C SER A 157 21.53 9.36 -30.41
N MET A 158 20.23 9.07 -30.50
CA MET A 158 19.56 8.72 -31.75
C MET A 158 18.24 9.48 -31.80
N GLU A 159 18.13 10.39 -32.76
CA GLU A 159 16.93 11.16 -33.08
C GLU A 159 15.91 10.31 -33.88
N PRO A 160 14.63 10.73 -33.97
CA PRO A 160 13.49 9.88 -34.29
C PRO A 160 13.11 9.90 -35.78
N ALA A 161 12.26 8.95 -36.18
CA ALA A 161 11.60 8.92 -37.49
C ALA A 161 10.15 8.39 -37.30
N PRO A 162 9.20 8.71 -38.19
CA PRO A 162 8.30 9.85 -38.02
C PRO A 162 6.81 9.46 -37.93
N ALA A 163 6.00 10.47 -37.62
CA ALA A 163 4.54 10.43 -37.51
C ALA A 163 3.82 10.19 -38.84
N GLU A 164 2.68 9.49 -38.78
CA GLU A 164 1.63 9.52 -39.81
C GLU A 164 0.25 9.69 -39.14
N GLN A 165 -0.51 10.66 -39.67
CA GLN A 165 -1.94 10.91 -39.46
C GLN A 165 -2.49 11.39 -40.82
N PRO A 166 -3.82 11.56 -41.01
CA PRO A 166 -4.96 10.71 -40.67
C PRO A 166 -5.83 10.43 -41.92
N ILE A 167 -6.83 9.55 -41.83
CA ILE A 167 -7.91 9.47 -42.82
C ILE A 167 -9.27 9.62 -42.15
N ALA A 168 -10.02 10.64 -42.59
CA ALA A 168 -11.43 10.88 -42.31
C ALA A 168 -12.19 10.88 -43.65
N ASP A 169 -13.32 10.18 -43.75
CA ASP A 169 -14.66 10.78 -43.79
C ASP A 169 -15.79 9.74 -44.00
N LYS A 170 -16.79 9.80 -43.09
CA LYS A 170 -18.28 9.74 -43.19
C LYS A 170 -19.04 9.13 -44.41
N PRO A 171 -20.39 8.89 -44.35
CA PRO A 171 -21.39 9.50 -43.45
C PRO A 171 -22.48 8.64 -42.76
N ALA A 172 -23.05 9.32 -41.76
CA ALA A 172 -24.26 9.15 -40.97
C ALA A 172 -25.54 8.63 -41.63
N ALA A 173 -26.41 8.04 -40.80
CA ALA A 173 -27.86 8.25 -40.83
C ALA A 173 -28.49 8.03 -39.43
N GLN A 174 -29.10 9.08 -38.87
CA GLN A 174 -30.31 9.00 -38.03
C GLN A 174 -31.51 9.37 -38.90
N PRO A 175 -32.76 9.08 -38.47
CA PRO A 175 -33.50 10.18 -37.84
C PRO A 175 -34.34 9.78 -36.62
N ASP A 176 -34.73 10.85 -35.91
CA ASP A 176 -35.55 11.00 -34.71
C ASP A 176 -36.90 10.30 -34.71
N GLU A 177 -37.44 10.02 -33.51
CA GLU A 177 -38.74 10.57 -33.12
C GLU A 177 -38.86 10.75 -31.59
N GLN A 178 -39.65 11.74 -31.20
CA GLN A 178 -39.57 12.50 -29.96
C GLN A 178 -40.87 12.31 -29.14
N VAL A 179 -40.72 12.37 -27.81
CA VAL A 179 -41.73 12.79 -26.79
C VAL A 179 -42.91 11.84 -26.49
N SER A 180 -43.01 11.40 -25.23
CA SER A 180 -44.15 11.78 -24.38
C SER A 180 -43.94 11.43 -22.91
N SER A 181 -44.00 12.48 -22.10
CA SER A 181 -44.16 12.50 -20.65
C SER A 181 -45.49 11.90 -20.20
N THR A 182 -45.49 11.08 -19.15
CA THR A 182 -46.56 11.10 -18.14
C THR A 182 -46.01 10.76 -16.76
N SER A 183 -46.24 11.71 -15.86
CA SER A 183 -46.21 11.59 -14.41
C SER A 183 -47.20 10.52 -13.92
N ALA A 184 -46.78 9.68 -12.97
CA ALA A 184 -47.69 8.95 -12.08
C ALA A 184 -46.96 8.51 -10.80
N GLU A 185 -47.28 9.22 -9.72
CA GLU A 185 -47.54 8.75 -8.36
C GLU A 185 -46.64 7.67 -7.71
N GLN A 186 -45.99 8.07 -6.61
CA GLN A 186 -45.53 7.18 -5.55
C GLN A 186 -46.68 6.32 -5.02
N PRO A 187 -46.47 5.04 -4.69
CA PRO A 187 -47.26 4.36 -3.69
C PRO A 187 -46.55 4.35 -2.34
N ASP A 188 -47.39 4.49 -1.33
CA ASP A 188 -47.11 4.64 0.08
C ASP A 188 -46.15 3.60 0.69
N VAL A 189 -45.41 4.11 1.67
CA VAL A 189 -44.78 3.36 2.76
C VAL A 189 -45.83 2.56 3.52
N ALA A 190 -45.93 1.27 3.23
CA ALA A 190 -46.63 0.30 4.07
C ALA A 190 -45.62 -0.52 4.88
N ALA A 191 -45.83 -0.52 6.18
CA ALA A 191 -45.02 -1.14 7.21
C ALA A 191 -44.69 -2.61 6.91
N ALA A 192 -43.44 -2.98 7.21
CA ALA A 192 -43.01 -4.36 7.34
C ALA A 192 -43.68 -4.98 8.56
N ASP A 193 -44.59 -5.93 8.33
CA ASP A 193 -44.99 -6.90 9.33
C ASP A 193 -44.81 -8.32 8.78
N SER A 194 -44.10 -9.10 9.58
CA SER A 194 -44.04 -10.57 9.68
C SER A 194 -44.33 -11.43 8.45
N ASP A 195 -43.38 -12.29 8.06
CA ASP A 195 -43.80 -13.61 7.59
C ASP A 195 -42.73 -14.70 7.80
N GLY A 196 -43.19 -15.87 8.24
CA GLY A 196 -42.37 -17.07 8.44
C GLY A 196 -41.96 -17.71 7.11
N PRO A 197 -41.43 -18.95 7.12
CA PRO A 197 -41.01 -19.62 5.89
C PRO A 197 -42.20 -19.84 4.95
N GLN A 198 -42.25 -19.05 3.87
CA GLN A 198 -43.26 -19.11 2.82
C GLN A 198 -42.95 -20.28 1.86
N ALA A 199 -44.00 -20.99 1.42
CA ALA A 199 -43.87 -22.16 0.54
C ALA A 199 -43.27 -21.80 -0.83
N SER A 200 -42.45 -22.69 -1.39
CA SER A 200 -41.81 -22.51 -2.69
C SER A 200 -42.85 -22.29 -3.81
N GLN A 201 -42.57 -21.35 -4.72
CA GLN A 201 -43.43 -21.01 -5.86
C GLN A 201 -42.72 -21.32 -7.17
N VAL A 202 -43.42 -21.90 -8.14
CA VAL A 202 -42.90 -22.10 -9.50
C VAL A 202 -42.94 -20.77 -10.24
N VAL A 203 -41.80 -20.32 -10.78
CA VAL A 203 -41.70 -19.10 -11.60
C VAL A 203 -40.92 -19.46 -12.87
N GLY A 204 -41.60 -19.42 -14.03
CA GLY A 204 -41.03 -19.90 -15.29
C GLY A 204 -40.75 -21.41 -15.28
N ASP A 205 -39.61 -21.82 -15.83
CA ASP A 205 -39.18 -23.24 -15.87
C ASP A 205 -38.53 -23.73 -14.54
N GLY A 206 -38.48 -22.87 -13.51
CA GLY A 206 -37.79 -23.15 -12.25
C GLY A 206 -38.68 -23.02 -11.00
N VAL A 207 -38.23 -23.63 -9.90
CA VAL A 207 -38.85 -23.50 -8.57
C VAL A 207 -38.09 -22.46 -7.75
N VAL A 208 -38.76 -21.40 -7.32
CA VAL A 208 -38.22 -20.42 -6.37
C VAL A 208 -38.41 -20.97 -4.96
N LEU A 209 -37.29 -21.32 -4.31
CA LEU A 209 -37.28 -21.95 -2.99
C LEU A 209 -37.65 -21.00 -1.83
N LYS A 210 -37.79 -19.70 -2.10
CA LYS A 210 -38.09 -18.64 -1.11
C LYS A 210 -37.11 -18.62 0.08
N LEU A 211 -35.85 -18.96 -0.17
CA LEU A 211 -34.76 -18.82 0.79
C LEU A 211 -34.20 -17.39 0.74
N GLY A 212 -33.89 -16.82 1.90
CA GLY A 212 -33.34 -15.46 2.03
C GLY A 212 -34.39 -14.36 2.06
N ARG A 213 -33.94 -13.10 1.93
CA ARG A 213 -34.77 -11.90 1.78
C ARG A 213 -34.19 -10.99 0.70
N THR A 214 -34.99 -10.05 0.21
CA THR A 214 -34.48 -8.99 -0.66
C THR A 214 -33.40 -8.19 0.07
N ALA A 215 -32.29 -7.93 -0.62
CA ALA A 215 -31.25 -7.02 -0.12
C ALA A 215 -31.81 -5.59 -0.08
N THR A 216 -31.48 -4.86 0.98
CA THR A 216 -31.83 -3.45 1.07
C THR A 216 -30.88 -2.63 0.21
N GLU A 217 -31.31 -1.44 -0.22
CA GLU A 217 -30.47 -0.52 -1.01
C GLU A 217 -29.17 -0.17 -0.26
N ASP A 218 -29.23 0.01 1.06
CA ASP A 218 -28.06 0.30 1.90
C ASP A 218 -27.05 -0.86 1.91
N GLU A 219 -27.52 -2.11 1.86
CA GLU A 219 -26.65 -3.29 1.79
C GLU A 219 -25.98 -3.41 0.44
N ILE A 220 -26.74 -3.15 -0.64
CA ILE A 220 -26.21 -3.14 -2.00
C ILE A 220 -25.15 -2.04 -2.09
N ALA A 221 -25.46 -0.80 -1.71
CA ALA A 221 -24.52 0.32 -1.74
C ALA A 221 -23.26 0.10 -0.88
N ALA A 222 -23.36 -0.67 0.21
CA ALA A 222 -22.22 -0.96 1.08
C ALA A 222 -21.28 -2.06 0.52
N TRP A 223 -21.78 -2.96 -0.33
CA TRP A 223 -21.03 -4.11 -0.85
C TRP A 223 -20.66 -3.95 -2.32
N ASP A 224 -21.58 -3.41 -3.10
CA ASP A 224 -21.47 -3.15 -4.52
C ASP A 224 -20.80 -1.79 -4.75
N ILE A 225 -19.48 -1.84 -4.76
CA ILE A 225 -18.59 -0.70 -5.02
C ILE A 225 -17.75 -0.93 -6.28
N ASP A 226 -18.19 -1.86 -7.14
CA ASP A 226 -17.48 -2.21 -8.37
C ASP A 226 -17.39 -0.98 -9.30
N VAL A 227 -16.33 -0.93 -10.09
CA VAL A 227 -16.18 0.09 -11.13
C VAL A 227 -15.87 -0.63 -12.42
N ARG A 228 -16.81 -0.54 -13.36
CA ARG A 228 -16.71 -1.19 -14.66
C ARG A 228 -15.90 -0.33 -15.64
N PRO A 229 -15.32 -0.93 -16.70
CA PRO A 229 -14.57 -0.17 -17.71
C PRO A 229 -15.36 0.94 -18.42
N ASP A 230 -16.69 0.82 -18.49
CA ASP A 230 -17.60 1.84 -19.04
C ASP A 230 -17.92 2.98 -18.07
N GLY A 231 -17.33 2.99 -16.87
CA GLY A 231 -17.53 4.00 -15.82
C GLY A 231 -18.75 3.76 -14.94
N VAL A 232 -19.53 2.70 -15.16
CA VAL A 232 -20.62 2.31 -14.27
C VAL A 232 -20.04 1.96 -12.89
N GLY A 233 -20.62 2.54 -11.84
CA GLY A 233 -20.19 2.35 -10.45
C GLY A 233 -19.20 3.40 -9.92
N LEU A 234 -18.76 4.34 -10.75
CA LEU A 234 -17.91 5.45 -10.30
C LEU A 234 -18.65 6.33 -9.28
N PRO A 235 -18.08 6.55 -8.08
CA PRO A 235 -18.62 7.53 -7.14
C PRO A 235 -18.31 8.95 -7.62
N ILE A 236 -19.17 9.91 -7.29
CA ILE A 236 -18.91 11.34 -7.53
C ILE A 236 -17.67 11.74 -6.73
N GLY A 237 -16.72 12.40 -7.39
CA GLY A 237 -15.48 12.84 -6.76
C GLY A 237 -14.42 13.27 -7.77
N HIS A 238 -13.33 13.81 -7.24
CA HIS A 238 -12.18 14.25 -8.03
C HIS A 238 -10.90 14.24 -7.20
N GLY A 239 -9.76 14.26 -7.89
CA GLY A 239 -8.45 14.37 -7.24
C GLY A 239 -7.34 14.67 -8.24
N THR A 240 -6.38 15.48 -7.81
CA THR A 240 -5.23 15.89 -8.61
C THR A 240 -4.03 14.98 -8.40
N VAL A 241 -3.11 14.95 -9.38
CA VAL A 241 -1.81 14.28 -9.27
C VAL A 241 -1.04 14.72 -8.01
N SER A 242 -0.96 16.03 -7.77
CA SER A 242 -0.27 16.60 -6.61
C SER A 242 -0.87 16.17 -5.25
N GLN A 243 -2.20 16.01 -5.16
CA GLN A 243 -2.84 15.45 -3.96
C GLN A 243 -2.53 13.96 -3.83
N GLY A 244 -2.53 13.24 -4.95
CA GLY A 244 -2.24 11.82 -5.00
C GLY A 244 -0.83 11.49 -4.53
N GLU A 245 0.16 12.29 -4.93
CA GLU A 245 1.55 12.16 -4.47
C GLU A 245 1.66 12.19 -2.94
N GLN A 246 1.03 13.18 -2.31
CA GLN A 246 1.04 13.32 -0.84
C GLN A 246 0.42 12.11 -0.14
N ILE A 247 -0.72 11.63 -0.66
CA ILE A 247 -1.40 10.45 -0.10
C ILE A 247 -0.55 9.20 -0.33
N PHE A 248 0.09 9.08 -1.49
CA PHE A 248 0.92 7.95 -1.86
C PHE A 248 2.17 7.85 -0.97
N ASP A 249 2.85 8.96 -0.72
CA ASP A 249 3.99 9.04 0.20
C ASP A 249 3.62 8.58 1.63
N GLU A 250 2.42 8.92 2.08
CA GLU A 250 1.95 8.61 3.43
C GLU A 250 1.44 7.16 3.56
N LYS A 251 0.73 6.66 2.55
CA LYS A 251 -0.07 5.43 2.65
C LYS A 251 0.43 4.28 1.77
N CYS A 252 1.28 4.53 0.79
CA CYS A 252 1.63 3.57 -0.27
C CYS A 252 3.15 3.34 -0.39
N ALA A 253 3.97 4.39 -0.31
CA ALA A 253 5.38 4.37 -0.68
C ALA A 253 6.24 3.41 0.16
N SER A 254 5.85 3.15 1.42
CA SER A 254 6.54 2.20 2.30
C SER A 254 6.65 0.78 1.71
N CYS A 255 5.72 0.41 0.83
CA CYS A 255 5.75 -0.84 0.08
C CYS A 255 6.03 -0.61 -1.40
N HIS A 256 5.44 0.40 -2.01
CA HIS A 256 5.46 0.58 -3.46
C HIS A 256 6.59 1.48 -3.98
N GLY A 257 7.50 1.96 -3.12
CA GLY A 257 8.55 2.92 -3.51
C GLY A 257 7.98 4.33 -3.63
N ASP A 258 8.82 5.35 -3.70
CA ASP A 258 8.35 6.75 -3.78
C ASP A 258 7.79 7.06 -5.19
N PHE A 259 8.22 6.31 -6.21
CA PHE A 259 7.83 6.46 -7.62
C PHE A 259 7.15 5.21 -8.20
N GLY A 260 6.63 4.32 -7.34
CA GLY A 260 6.00 3.08 -7.80
C GLY A 260 6.98 1.96 -8.21
N GLU A 261 8.27 2.11 -7.94
CA GLU A 261 9.36 1.18 -8.28
C GLU A 261 9.47 -0.04 -7.33
N ALA A 262 8.61 -0.10 -6.32
CA ALA A 262 8.59 -1.04 -5.21
C ALA A 262 9.77 -0.98 -4.23
N VAL A 263 9.50 -1.41 -2.98
CA VAL A 263 10.52 -1.66 -1.97
C VAL A 263 10.65 -3.16 -1.74
N GLY A 264 11.84 -3.72 -1.95
CA GLY A 264 12.11 -5.13 -1.67
C GLY A 264 11.40 -6.08 -2.64
N ARG A 265 10.41 -6.83 -2.16
CA ARG A 265 9.63 -7.81 -2.96
C ARG A 265 8.17 -7.42 -3.14
N TRP A 266 7.82 -6.18 -2.79
CA TRP A 266 6.48 -5.66 -3.05
C TRP A 266 6.24 -5.43 -4.56
N PRO A 267 4.98 -5.34 -5.00
CA PRO A 267 4.66 -5.12 -6.41
C PRO A 267 5.12 -3.75 -6.92
N VAL A 268 5.73 -3.76 -8.11
CA VAL A 268 6.06 -2.58 -8.92
C VAL A 268 4.78 -2.05 -9.58
N LEU A 269 4.49 -0.76 -9.40
CA LEU A 269 3.30 -0.10 -9.94
C LEU A 269 3.57 0.66 -11.24
N ALA A 270 4.81 1.12 -11.44
CA ALA A 270 5.23 1.89 -12.60
C ALA A 270 6.53 1.36 -13.23
N GLY A 271 6.60 1.41 -14.56
CA GLY A 271 7.73 0.89 -15.34
C GLY A 271 7.37 -0.34 -16.19
N GLY A 272 8.36 -1.00 -16.78
CA GLY A 272 8.17 -2.22 -17.56
C GLY A 272 7.59 -2.04 -18.97
N GLN A 273 7.47 -0.80 -19.46
CA GLN A 273 7.02 -0.51 -20.82
C GLN A 273 7.92 -1.23 -21.86
N GLY A 274 7.29 -1.89 -22.83
CA GLY A 274 7.99 -2.65 -23.87
C GLY A 274 8.60 -3.99 -23.42
N THR A 275 8.50 -4.36 -22.15
CA THR A 275 9.13 -5.59 -21.63
C THR A 275 8.30 -6.87 -21.82
N LEU A 276 7.05 -6.76 -22.30
CA LEU A 276 6.10 -7.88 -22.37
C LEU A 276 6.57 -9.10 -23.19
N LYS A 277 7.56 -8.91 -24.08
CA LYS A 277 8.15 -9.98 -24.90
C LYS A 277 9.50 -10.48 -24.38
N ASN A 278 10.00 -9.93 -23.28
CA ASN A 278 11.26 -10.37 -22.68
C ASN A 278 11.08 -11.71 -21.96
N ASP A 279 12.17 -12.45 -21.75
CA ASP A 279 12.16 -13.72 -20.99
C ASP A 279 11.57 -13.55 -19.58
N ARG A 280 11.73 -12.35 -19.00
CA ARG A 280 11.13 -11.95 -17.73
C ARG A 280 10.46 -10.57 -17.88
N PRO A 281 9.16 -10.52 -18.23
CA PRO A 281 8.45 -9.26 -18.41
C PRO A 281 8.15 -8.58 -17.07
N GLU A 282 8.19 -7.25 -17.05
CA GLU A 282 7.75 -6.42 -15.94
C GLU A 282 6.33 -5.91 -16.22
N LYS A 283 5.36 -6.55 -15.57
CA LYS A 283 3.93 -6.29 -15.76
C LYS A 283 3.43 -5.33 -14.68
N THR A 284 3.24 -4.07 -15.04
CA THR A 284 2.79 -2.98 -14.17
C THR A 284 1.46 -2.42 -14.67
N ILE A 285 0.97 -1.36 -14.02
CA ILE A 285 -0.25 -0.67 -14.46
C ILE A 285 -0.04 -0.06 -15.85
N GLY A 286 1.05 0.66 -16.08
CA GLY A 286 1.33 1.30 -17.39
C GLY A 286 1.80 0.34 -18.47
N SER A 287 2.39 -0.80 -18.13
CA SER A 287 2.89 -1.75 -19.14
C SER A 287 1.89 -2.84 -19.53
N TYR A 288 0.99 -3.23 -18.62
CA TYR A 288 0.18 -4.43 -18.79
C TYR A 288 -1.32 -4.20 -18.59
N TRP A 289 -1.75 -3.38 -17.63
CA TRP A 289 -3.18 -3.34 -17.29
C TRP A 289 -4.03 -2.72 -18.41
N PRO A 290 -5.25 -3.24 -18.67
CA PRO A 290 -6.08 -2.74 -19.76
C PRO A 290 -6.92 -1.52 -19.36
N TYR A 291 -7.45 -1.46 -18.14
CA TYR A 291 -8.47 -0.49 -17.77
C TYR A 291 -8.11 0.27 -16.48
N LEU A 292 -8.40 1.58 -16.50
CA LEU A 292 -8.24 2.44 -15.34
C LEU A 292 -9.24 2.09 -14.23
N SER A 293 -10.42 1.58 -14.60
CA SER A 293 -11.46 1.13 -13.65
C SER A 293 -10.93 0.09 -12.67
N THR A 294 -10.08 -0.83 -13.13
CA THR A 294 -9.46 -1.85 -12.28
C THR A 294 -8.53 -1.22 -11.25
N VAL A 295 -7.80 -0.16 -11.60
CA VAL A 295 -6.94 0.58 -10.66
C VAL A 295 -7.80 1.21 -9.57
N TYR A 296 -8.86 1.92 -9.97
CA TYR A 296 -9.76 2.59 -9.03
C TYR A 296 -10.47 1.62 -8.07
N ASP A 297 -11.15 0.59 -8.60
CA ASP A 297 -11.88 -0.40 -7.79
C ASP A 297 -10.93 -1.12 -6.83
N TYR A 298 -9.79 -1.63 -7.35
CA TYR A 298 -8.84 -2.37 -6.53
C TYR A 298 -8.25 -1.51 -5.41
N VAL A 299 -7.86 -0.27 -5.70
CA VAL A 299 -7.32 0.64 -4.68
C VAL A 299 -8.38 0.96 -3.63
N ARG A 300 -9.60 1.30 -4.05
CA ARG A 300 -10.74 1.58 -3.14
C ARG A 300 -11.08 0.37 -2.25
N ARG A 301 -11.06 -0.83 -2.82
CA ARG A 301 -11.54 -2.05 -2.17
C ARG A 301 -10.50 -2.73 -1.29
N ALA A 302 -9.25 -2.75 -1.73
CA ALA A 302 -8.21 -3.62 -1.18
C ALA A 302 -6.96 -2.88 -0.69
N MET A 303 -6.86 -1.56 -0.88
CA MET A 303 -5.71 -0.77 -0.45
C MET A 303 -6.08 0.33 0.56
N PRO A 304 -5.11 0.77 1.39
CA PRO A 304 -3.78 0.19 1.61
C PRO A 304 -3.84 -1.25 2.15
N PHE A 305 -2.84 -2.08 1.86
CA PHE A 305 -2.84 -3.52 2.23
C PHE A 305 -3.11 -3.77 3.73
N THR A 306 -2.62 -2.90 4.60
CA THR A 306 -2.81 -3.01 6.05
C THR A 306 -4.16 -2.49 6.55
N ASN A 307 -4.91 -1.76 5.71
CA ASN A 307 -6.18 -1.12 6.08
C ASN A 307 -7.09 -0.93 4.84
N PRO A 308 -7.61 -2.01 4.23
CA PRO A 308 -8.45 -1.92 3.04
C PRO A 308 -9.75 -1.15 3.32
N ARG A 309 -10.33 -0.52 2.29
CA ARG A 309 -11.56 0.32 2.38
C ARG A 309 -11.45 1.53 3.30
N SER A 310 -10.24 2.03 3.54
CA SER A 310 -10.01 3.21 4.40
C SER A 310 -9.89 4.54 3.66
N LEU A 311 -9.88 4.51 2.32
CA LEU A 311 -9.73 5.69 1.47
C LEU A 311 -11.10 6.26 1.08
N SER A 312 -11.21 7.58 1.03
CA SER A 312 -12.38 8.25 0.44
C SER A 312 -12.36 8.19 -1.10
N SER A 313 -13.50 8.45 -1.75
CA SER A 313 -13.59 8.47 -3.21
C SER A 313 -12.59 9.46 -3.85
N ASP A 314 -12.45 10.65 -3.27
CA ASP A 314 -11.53 11.70 -3.73
C ASP A 314 -10.07 11.29 -3.55
N GLU A 315 -9.73 10.65 -2.43
CA GLU A 315 -8.38 10.11 -2.22
C GLU A 315 -8.03 9.04 -3.27
N VAL A 316 -8.99 8.18 -3.63
CA VAL A 316 -8.78 7.17 -4.67
C VAL A 316 -8.62 7.82 -6.06
N TYR A 317 -9.40 8.87 -6.38
CA TYR A 317 -9.20 9.62 -7.62
C TYR A 317 -7.81 10.27 -7.69
N ALA A 318 -7.38 10.92 -6.61
CA ALA A 318 -6.06 11.54 -6.52
C ALA A 318 -4.93 10.51 -6.67
N LEU A 319 -5.00 9.38 -5.96
CA LEU A 319 -4.04 8.28 -6.10
C LEU A 319 -4.02 7.69 -7.51
N THR A 320 -5.19 7.54 -8.14
CA THR A 320 -5.29 7.04 -9.51
C THR A 320 -4.65 8.02 -10.50
N ALA A 321 -4.88 9.33 -10.34
CA ALA A 321 -4.21 10.37 -11.12
C ALA A 321 -2.69 10.31 -10.96
N TYR A 322 -2.20 10.16 -9.73
CA TYR A 322 -0.77 10.03 -9.47
C TYR A 322 -0.15 8.76 -10.09
N VAL A 323 -0.85 7.62 -10.02
CA VAL A 323 -0.40 6.38 -10.68
C VAL A 323 -0.33 6.52 -12.20
N LEU A 324 -1.27 7.26 -12.81
CA LEU A 324 -1.22 7.60 -14.24
C LEU A 324 0.01 8.46 -14.55
N TYR A 325 0.33 9.43 -13.68
CA TYR A 325 1.51 10.27 -13.81
C TYR A 325 2.81 9.47 -13.72
N LEU A 326 2.93 8.56 -12.73
CA LEU A 326 4.09 7.67 -12.59
C LEU A 326 4.33 6.77 -13.81
N ASN A 327 3.29 6.51 -14.60
CA ASN A 327 3.34 5.66 -15.78
C ASN A 327 3.41 6.45 -17.09
N ASP A 328 3.65 7.76 -17.04
CA ASP A 328 3.71 8.67 -18.19
C ASP A 328 2.43 8.69 -19.05
N VAL A 329 1.28 8.25 -18.49
CA VAL A 329 -0.02 8.29 -19.19
C VAL A 329 -0.58 9.71 -19.17
N VAL A 330 -0.34 10.43 -18.08
CA VAL A 330 -0.54 11.89 -17.99
C VAL A 330 0.79 12.53 -17.58
N GLN A 331 1.09 13.71 -18.12
CA GLN A 331 2.38 14.39 -17.87
C GLN A 331 2.23 15.68 -17.06
N ASP A 332 0.99 16.15 -16.89
CA ASP A 332 0.67 17.37 -16.15
C ASP A 332 0.48 17.04 -14.66
N ASP A 333 1.28 17.68 -13.80
CA ASP A 333 1.22 17.54 -12.34
C ASP A 333 0.00 18.25 -11.72
N ALA A 334 -0.67 19.09 -12.50
CA ALA A 334 -1.96 19.70 -12.19
C ALA A 334 -3.16 18.91 -12.76
N PHE A 335 -2.93 17.78 -13.44
CA PHE A 335 -4.01 16.96 -13.97
C PHE A 335 -4.97 16.52 -12.85
N GLU A 336 -6.27 16.70 -13.10
CA GLU A 336 -7.34 16.31 -12.20
C GLU A 336 -8.15 15.18 -12.83
N LEU A 337 -8.23 14.05 -12.13
CA LEU A 337 -9.11 12.95 -12.49
C LEU A 337 -10.42 13.09 -11.72
N SER A 338 -11.55 12.93 -12.40
CA SER A 338 -12.88 12.98 -11.79
C SER A 338 -13.80 11.94 -12.41
N ASN A 339 -14.98 11.75 -11.80
CA ASN A 339 -16.01 10.89 -12.38
C ASN A 339 -16.46 11.35 -13.79
N GLU A 340 -16.23 12.61 -14.16
CA GLU A 340 -16.67 13.18 -15.44
C GLU A 340 -15.70 12.88 -16.59
N ASN A 341 -14.40 12.81 -16.31
CA ASN A 341 -13.36 12.57 -17.33
C ASN A 341 -12.73 11.18 -17.26
N PHE A 342 -13.08 10.34 -16.26
CA PHE A 342 -12.47 9.04 -16.02
C PHE A 342 -12.43 8.14 -17.27
N THR A 343 -13.54 8.05 -18.00
CA THR A 343 -13.69 7.17 -19.18
C THR A 343 -12.97 7.68 -20.43
N SER A 344 -12.41 8.88 -20.39
CA SER A 344 -11.59 9.42 -21.49
C SER A 344 -10.12 9.02 -21.40
N VAL A 345 -9.69 8.46 -20.26
CA VAL A 345 -8.31 8.04 -20.02
C VAL A 345 -8.15 6.56 -20.32
N HIS A 346 -7.26 6.25 -21.26
CA HIS A 346 -7.00 4.88 -21.72
C HIS A 346 -5.58 4.43 -21.34
N LEU A 347 -5.45 3.19 -20.86
CA LEU A 347 -4.14 2.62 -20.55
C LEU A 347 -3.48 2.05 -21.82
N PRO A 348 -2.13 2.05 -21.92
CA PRO A 348 -1.44 1.68 -23.16
C PRO A 348 -1.72 0.26 -23.66
N ASN A 349 -2.13 -0.66 -22.79
CA ASN A 349 -2.29 -2.08 -23.12
C ASN A 349 -3.76 -2.54 -23.25
N GLU A 350 -4.71 -1.60 -23.33
CA GLU A 350 -6.16 -1.89 -23.37
C GLU A 350 -6.57 -2.87 -24.48
N VAL A 351 -5.98 -2.76 -25.66
CA VAL A 351 -6.34 -3.55 -26.86
C VAL A 351 -5.68 -4.93 -26.94
N ASN A 352 -4.78 -5.26 -26.01
CA ASN A 352 -3.92 -6.44 -26.12
C ASN A 352 -4.38 -7.63 -25.26
N PHE A 353 -5.65 -7.62 -24.84
CA PHE A 353 -6.28 -8.72 -24.15
C PHE A 353 -7.33 -9.35 -25.07
N THR A 354 -7.31 -10.68 -25.14
CA THR A 354 -8.27 -11.45 -25.93
C THR A 354 -8.98 -12.44 -25.02
N GLU A 355 -10.19 -12.81 -25.40
CA GLU A 355 -10.88 -13.95 -24.81
C GLU A 355 -10.06 -15.23 -24.99
N ASP A 356 -10.29 -16.18 -24.09
CA ASP A 356 -9.63 -17.48 -24.12
C ASP A 356 -9.93 -18.22 -25.44
N ASP A 357 -8.92 -18.34 -26.29
CA ASP A 357 -8.99 -19.00 -27.59
C ASP A 357 -8.32 -20.37 -27.61
N ARG A 358 -8.01 -20.95 -26.44
CA ARG A 358 -7.33 -22.27 -26.34
C ARG A 358 -8.02 -23.33 -27.19
N LEU A 359 -9.34 -23.36 -27.25
CA LEU A 359 -10.09 -24.35 -28.05
C LEU A 359 -9.90 -24.19 -29.57
N SER A 360 -9.48 -23.01 -30.02
CA SER A 360 -9.17 -22.68 -31.41
C SER A 360 -7.68 -22.88 -31.74
N GLU A 361 -6.80 -22.89 -30.74
CA GLU A 361 -5.37 -23.10 -30.95
C GLU A 361 -5.08 -24.51 -31.53
N PRO A 362 -4.20 -24.63 -32.54
CA PRO A 362 -3.89 -25.92 -33.16
C PRO A 362 -3.44 -27.02 -32.20
N HIS A 363 -2.83 -26.63 -31.07
CA HIS A 363 -2.34 -27.53 -30.04
C HIS A 363 -3.48 -28.24 -29.28
N TYR A 364 -4.56 -27.53 -28.96
CA TYR A 364 -5.68 -28.09 -28.18
C TYR A 364 -6.90 -28.43 -29.05
N ALA A 365 -7.07 -27.78 -30.20
CA ALA A 365 -8.16 -28.05 -31.14
C ALA A 365 -8.15 -29.51 -31.65
N ASN A 366 -6.97 -30.09 -31.77
CA ASN A 366 -6.78 -31.46 -32.20
C ASN A 366 -6.73 -32.41 -31.00
N ARG A 367 -7.89 -32.87 -30.53
CA ARG A 367 -7.99 -34.00 -29.58
C ARG A 367 -7.53 -35.29 -30.27
N ARG A 368 -6.21 -35.49 -30.38
CA ARG A 368 -5.61 -36.72 -30.91
C ARG A 368 -5.58 -37.78 -29.83
N GLU A 369 -5.82 -39.02 -30.23
CA GLU A 369 -5.63 -40.17 -29.34
C GLU A 369 -4.15 -40.25 -28.95
N PRO A 370 -3.81 -40.42 -27.66
CA PRO A 370 -2.42 -40.41 -27.21
C PRO A 370 -1.65 -41.59 -27.83
N CYS A 371 -0.36 -41.39 -28.09
CA CYS A 371 0.49 -42.49 -28.48
C CYS A 371 0.68 -43.46 -27.30
N MET A 372 0.43 -44.75 -27.54
CA MET A 372 0.52 -45.78 -26.51
C MET A 372 1.81 -46.60 -26.56
N SER A 373 2.56 -46.59 -27.67
CA SER A 373 3.77 -47.40 -27.81
C SER A 373 4.76 -46.78 -28.80
N SER A 374 6.05 -46.86 -28.51
CA SER A 374 7.15 -46.42 -29.39
C SER A 374 7.02 -44.96 -29.89
N CYS A 375 6.62 -44.05 -28.99
CA CYS A 375 6.18 -42.70 -29.34
C CYS A 375 7.28 -41.75 -29.81
N VAL A 376 8.48 -41.91 -29.28
CA VAL A 376 9.66 -41.13 -29.66
C VAL A 376 10.84 -42.11 -29.78
N PRO A 377 11.64 -42.03 -30.86
CA PRO A 377 12.83 -42.85 -30.98
C PRO A 377 13.92 -42.38 -30.00
N GLY A 378 14.60 -43.33 -29.35
CA GLY A 378 15.72 -43.05 -28.45
C GLY A 378 15.38 -43.19 -26.97
N LYS A 379 16.36 -42.88 -26.10
CA LYS A 379 16.19 -42.84 -24.65
C LYS A 379 15.79 -41.43 -24.22
N ALA A 380 14.93 -41.34 -23.22
CA ALA A 380 14.63 -40.06 -22.57
C ALA A 380 15.92 -39.48 -21.96
N GLN A 381 16.11 -38.18 -22.14
CA GLN A 381 17.21 -37.41 -21.57
C GLN A 381 16.67 -36.49 -20.48
N ILE A 382 17.37 -36.41 -19.36
CA ILE A 382 17.01 -35.49 -18.27
C ILE A 382 17.60 -34.12 -18.61
N THR A 383 16.75 -33.10 -18.67
CA THR A 383 17.17 -31.72 -19.04
C THR A 383 17.26 -30.79 -17.84
N MET A 384 16.54 -31.08 -16.75
CA MET A 384 16.52 -30.26 -15.53
C MET A 384 16.24 -31.15 -14.30
N HIS A 385 16.91 -30.83 -13.19
CA HIS A 385 16.67 -31.45 -11.88
C HIS A 385 16.26 -30.37 -10.87
N ALA A 386 15.13 -30.55 -10.19
CA ALA A 386 14.66 -29.61 -9.17
C ALA A 386 15.66 -29.48 -7.99
N ALA A 387 16.38 -30.56 -7.67
CA ALA A 387 17.45 -30.58 -6.67
C ALA A 387 18.62 -29.63 -7.00
N VAL A 388 18.74 -29.14 -8.24
CA VAL A 388 19.75 -28.14 -8.61
C VAL A 388 19.36 -26.73 -8.14
N LEU A 389 18.05 -26.44 -8.08
CA LEU A 389 17.54 -25.15 -7.61
C LEU A 389 17.50 -25.06 -6.09
N ASP A 390 17.22 -26.18 -5.43
CA ASP A 390 17.27 -26.34 -3.97
C ASP A 390 16.57 -25.22 -3.18
N VAL A 391 15.30 -24.96 -3.53
CA VAL A 391 14.45 -23.95 -2.86
C VAL A 391 13.23 -24.57 -2.17
N THR A 392 13.19 -25.90 -2.05
CA THR A 392 12.11 -26.62 -1.38
C THR A 392 12.43 -26.69 0.12
N PRO A 393 11.53 -26.27 1.02
CA PRO A 393 11.76 -26.38 2.45
C PRO A 393 12.01 -27.83 2.87
N GLU A 394 13.02 -28.05 3.70
CA GLU A 394 13.36 -29.37 4.25
C GLU A 394 12.64 -29.61 5.58
N ASP A 395 12.20 -30.85 5.80
CA ASP A 395 11.71 -31.28 7.11
C ASP A 395 12.90 -31.44 8.06
N ALA A 396 12.82 -30.82 9.24
CA ALA A 396 13.87 -30.94 10.26
C ALA A 396 14.03 -32.42 10.70
N GLY A 397 15.04 -33.09 10.15
CA GLY A 397 15.35 -34.50 10.43
C GLY A 397 15.14 -35.47 9.26
N ALA A 398 14.79 -34.98 8.06
CA ALA A 398 15.07 -35.75 6.86
C ALA A 398 16.60 -35.81 6.71
N GLU A 399 17.16 -37.02 6.68
CA GLU A 399 18.59 -37.20 6.47
C GLU A 399 18.98 -36.56 5.13
N ASP A 400 20.08 -35.81 5.13
CA ASP A 400 20.76 -35.30 3.94
C ASP A 400 21.21 -36.48 3.09
N ASP A 401 20.28 -37.16 2.42
CA ASP A 401 20.58 -38.15 1.39
C ASP A 401 21.13 -37.36 0.19
N GLU A 402 22.43 -37.09 0.30
CA GLU A 402 23.39 -36.65 -0.71
C GLU A 402 22.77 -36.03 -1.96
N ALA A 403 22.88 -34.71 -2.09
CA ALA A 403 22.91 -34.11 -3.41
C ALA A 403 24.01 -34.78 -4.25
N PRO A 404 23.70 -35.51 -5.34
CA PRO A 404 24.73 -35.82 -6.32
C PRO A 404 24.84 -34.59 -7.23
N ALA A 405 25.42 -33.51 -6.69
CA ALA A 405 25.90 -32.42 -7.55
C ALA A 405 27.24 -32.79 -8.24
N ALA A 406 27.75 -34.00 -8.01
CA ALA A 406 28.96 -34.51 -8.64
C ALA A 406 28.66 -35.74 -9.50
N GLY A 407 28.43 -35.50 -10.79
CA GLY A 407 28.65 -36.51 -11.83
C GLY A 407 27.41 -36.94 -12.58
N ILE A 408 27.00 -36.16 -13.57
CA ILE A 408 26.26 -36.68 -14.73
C ILE A 408 26.81 -35.96 -15.97
N GLU A 409 27.62 -36.68 -16.77
CA GLU A 409 27.98 -36.32 -18.15
C GLU A 409 26.80 -36.53 -19.12
#